data_AF-A0A9W8Q9R0-F1
#
_entry.id   AF-A0A9W8Q9R0-F1
#
_cell.length_a   1.000
_cell.length_b   1.000
_cell.length_c   1.000
_cell.angle_alpha   90.00
_cell.angle_beta   90.00
_cell.angle_gamma   90.00
#
_symmetry.space_group_name_H-M   'P 1'
#
loop_
_entity.id
_entity.type
_entity.pdbx_description
1 polymer ?
#
loop_
_entity_poly.entity_id
_entity_poly.type
_entity_poly.pdbx_seq_one_letter_code
_entity_poly.pdbx_strand_id
1 'polypeptide(L)'
;MEFVAGNTFGAAVFPSYGAFNLSYAMIYIPGTGIPTSYTDKETGELNGQFTQALAMYVWAWFILTIIFTVSAMRSSWILSKSIPSSTLL
;
A
#
# COMPACT_ATOMS: atom_id res chain seq x y z
N MET A 1 10.43 12.99 -8.04
CA MET A 1 11.83 13.39 -7.80
C MET A 1 12.75 12.21 -7.49
N GLU A 2 12.26 11.08 -6.93
CA GLU A 2 13.07 9.86 -6.72
C GLU A 2 13.52 9.13 -8.02
N PHE A 3 12.70 9.14 -9.08
CA PHE A 3 13.06 8.50 -10.38
C PHE A 3 14.23 9.21 -11.08
N VAL A 4 14.35 10.53 -10.88
CA VAL A 4 15.43 11.36 -11.46
C VAL A 4 16.73 11.22 -10.64
N ALA A 5 16.63 10.87 -9.35
CA ALA A 5 17.76 10.60 -8.48
C ALA A 5 18.30 9.15 -8.59
N GLY A 6 17.76 8.33 -9.51
CA GLY A 6 18.14 6.93 -9.69
C GLY A 6 17.60 5.96 -8.62
N ASN A 7 16.71 6.42 -7.74
CA ASN A 7 16.09 5.60 -6.70
C ASN A 7 14.76 5.00 -7.19
N THR A 8 14.85 3.91 -7.95
CA THR A 8 13.66 3.20 -8.47
C THR A 8 12.78 2.64 -7.34
N PHE A 9 13.36 2.30 -6.19
CA PHE A 9 12.62 1.80 -5.03
C PHE A 9 11.73 2.89 -4.41
N GLY A 10 12.31 4.06 -4.09
CA GLY A 10 11.55 5.21 -3.59
C GLY A 10 10.53 5.72 -4.61
N ALA A 11 10.89 5.69 -5.90
CA ALA A 11 10.00 6.09 -6.99
C ALA A 11 8.76 5.19 -7.14
N ALA A 12 8.83 3.92 -6.73
CA ALA A 12 7.67 3.02 -6.73
C ALA A 12 6.87 3.14 -5.42
N VAL A 13 7.56 3.16 -4.27
CA VAL A 13 6.94 3.15 -2.95
C VAL A 13 6.07 4.39 -2.72
N PHE A 14 6.61 5.60 -2.92
CA PHE A 14 5.88 6.84 -2.58
C PHE A 14 4.56 7.02 -3.38
N PRO A 15 4.54 6.83 -4.71
CA PRO A 15 3.30 6.89 -5.47
C PRO A 15 2.32 5.77 -5.10
N SER A 16 2.81 4.56 -4.81
CA SER A 16 1.94 3.44 -4.39
C SER A 16 1.21 3.76 -3.10
N TYR A 17 1.88 4.31 -2.08
CA TYR A 17 1.22 4.71 -0.83
C TYR A 17 0.22 5.85 -1.04
N GLY A 18 0.54 6.85 -1.88
CA GLY A 18 -0.40 7.92 -2.22
C GLY A 18 -1.64 7.42 -2.96
N ALA A 19 -1.43 6.56 -3.97
CA ALA A 19 -2.51 5.96 -4.76
C ALA A 19 -3.42 5.05 -3.92
N PHE A 20 -2.85 4.27 -2.99
CA PHE A 20 -3.64 3.44 -2.08
C PHE A 20 -4.54 4.28 -1.16
N ASN A 21 -3.99 5.31 -0.50
CA ASN A 21 -4.77 6.17 0.38
C ASN A 21 -5.89 6.92 -0.38
N LEU A 22 -5.60 7.38 -1.60
CA LEU A 22 -6.61 8.02 -2.46
C LEU A 22 -7.69 7.03 -2.92
N SER A 23 -7.28 5.83 -3.34
CA SER A 23 -8.21 4.77 -3.74
C SER A 23 -9.09 4.32 -2.57
N TYR A 24 -8.55 4.25 -1.35
CA TYR A 24 -9.33 3.93 -0.16
C TYR A 24 -10.32 5.04 0.18
N ALA A 25 -9.92 6.31 0.10
CA ALA A 25 -10.82 7.44 0.29
C ALA A 25 -11.99 7.43 -0.71
N MET A 26 -11.73 7.09 -1.98
CA MET A 26 -12.77 6.98 -3.01
C MET A 26 -13.83 5.91 -2.74
N ILE A 27 -13.51 4.86 -1.95
CA ILE A 27 -14.50 3.85 -1.54
C ILE A 27 -15.59 4.46 -0.64
N TYR A 28 -15.23 5.47 0.16
CA TYR A 28 -16.15 6.10 1.14
C TYR A 28 -16.78 7.39 0.64
N ILE A 29 -16.36 7.91 -0.52
CA ILE A 29 -16.99 9.09 -1.12
C ILE A 29 -18.34 8.67 -1.71
N PRO A 30 -19.47 9.26 -1.26
CA PRO A 30 -20.80 8.85 -1.72
C PRO A 30 -21.02 9.05 -3.23
N GLY A 31 -20.22 9.91 -3.88
CA GLY A 31 -20.22 10.13 -5.32
C GLY A 31 -19.76 8.94 -6.17
N THR A 32 -19.07 7.94 -5.60
CA THR A 32 -18.63 6.75 -6.34
C THR A 32 -19.67 5.62 -6.34
N GLY A 33 -20.69 5.69 -5.48
CA GLY A 33 -21.81 4.73 -5.43
C GLY A 33 -21.43 3.31 -5.01
N ILE A 34 -20.17 3.06 -4.62
CA ILE A 34 -19.69 1.74 -4.18
C ILE A 34 -20.48 1.23 -2.98
N PRO A 35 -20.60 1.95 -1.84
CA PRO A 35 -21.37 1.46 -0.70
C PRO A 35 -22.85 1.22 -1.04
N THR A 36 -23.45 2.06 -1.89
CA THR A 36 -24.84 1.92 -2.37
C THR A 36 -25.05 0.70 -3.26
N SER A 37 -24.01 0.23 -3.97
CA SER A 37 -24.10 -1.01 -4.76
C SER A 37 -24.10 -2.28 -3.89
N TYR A 38 -23.64 -2.17 -2.64
CA TYR A 38 -23.62 -3.27 -1.68
C TYR A 38 -24.71 -3.15 -0.60
N THR A 39 -25.61 -2.18 -0.67
CA THR A 39 -26.78 -2.12 0.23
C THR A 39 -27.91 -2.97 -0.32
N ASP A 40 -28.49 -3.83 0.53
CA ASP A 40 -29.66 -4.61 0.16
C ASP A 40 -30.90 -3.70 0.05
N LYS A 41 -31.67 -3.85 -1.03
CA LYS A 41 -32.79 -2.95 -1.35
C LYS A 41 -33.97 -3.08 -0.38
N GLU A 42 -34.04 -4.18 0.36
CA GLU A 42 -35.15 -4.49 1.28
C GLU A 42 -34.86 -4.13 2.74
N THR A 43 -33.61 -4.26 3.19
CA THR A 43 -33.23 -4.03 4.60
C THR A 43 -32.45 -2.72 4.80
N GLY A 44 -31.91 -2.12 3.74
CA GLY A 44 -31.07 -0.92 3.84
C GLY A 44 -29.72 -1.16 4.51
N GLU A 45 -29.38 -2.40 4.85
CA GLU A 45 -28.10 -2.78 5.47
C GLU A 45 -27.05 -3.11 4.41
N LEU A 46 -25.78 -2.89 4.77
CA LEU A 46 -24.64 -3.30 3.97
C LEU A 46 -24.55 -4.84 3.94
N ASN A 47 -24.61 -5.39 2.74
CA ASN A 47 -24.46 -6.82 2.52
C ASN A 47 -23.04 -7.26 2.93
N GLY A 48 -22.90 -8.46 3.52
CA GLY A 48 -21.60 -9.00 3.96
C GLY A 48 -20.52 -9.07 2.87
N GLN A 49 -20.93 -8.99 1.61
CA GLN A 49 -20.05 -8.87 0.44
C GLN A 49 -19.17 -7.61 0.46
N PHE A 50 -19.65 -6.49 1.04
CA PHE A 50 -18.85 -5.27 1.14
C PHE A 50 -17.61 -5.48 1.99
N THR A 51 -17.76 -6.11 3.16
CA THR A 51 -16.66 -6.41 4.07
C THR A 51 -15.67 -7.41 3.45
N GLN A 52 -16.18 -8.41 2.72
CA GLN A 52 -15.32 -9.37 2.01
C GLN A 52 -14.52 -8.71 0.87
N ALA A 53 -15.14 -7.82 0.08
CA ALA A 53 -14.46 -7.08 -0.98
C ALA A 53 -13.40 -6.13 -0.39
N LEU A 54 -13.71 -5.43 0.69
CA LEU A 54 -12.77 -4.56 1.40
C LEU A 54 -11.58 -5.38 1.96
N ALA A 55 -11.85 -6.56 2.53
CA ALA A 55 -10.81 -7.44 3.03
C ALA A 55 -9.86 -7.89 1.90
N MET A 56 -10.39 -8.30 0.75
CA MET A 56 -9.56 -8.66 -0.41
C MET A 56 -8.71 -7.48 -0.92
N TYR A 57 -9.27 -6.27 -0.95
CA TYR A 57 -8.55 -5.05 -1.31
C TYR A 57 -7.37 -4.76 -0.38
N VAL A 58 -7.58 -4.84 0.93
CA VAL A 58 -6.52 -4.63 1.94
C VAL A 58 -5.48 -5.77 1.91
N TRP A 59 -5.90 -7.01 1.62
CA TRP A 59 -4.98 -8.15 1.44
C TRP A 59 -4.04 -7.96 0.24
N ALA A 60 -4.54 -7.46 -0.89
CA ALA A 60 -3.69 -7.15 -2.04
C ALA A 60 -2.65 -6.07 -1.70
N TRP A 61 -3.06 -5.04 -0.96
CA TRP A 61 -2.14 -4.01 -0.46
C TRP A 61 -1.10 -4.57 0.51
N PHE A 62 -1.51 -5.46 1.42
CA PHE A 62 -0.59 -6.13 2.35
C PHE A 62 0.51 -6.93 1.62
N ILE A 63 0.16 -7.66 0.56
CA ILE A 63 1.15 -8.40 -0.23
C ILE A 63 2.18 -7.43 -0.86
N LEU A 64 1.72 -6.29 -1.39
CA LEU A 64 2.60 -5.27 -1.95
C LEU A 64 3.53 -4.66 -0.89
N THR A 65 3.04 -4.36 0.31
CA THR A 65 3.89 -3.81 1.37
C THR A 65 4.95 -4.80 1.83
N ILE A 66 4.65 -6.10 1.91
CA ILE A 66 5.63 -7.15 2.20
C ILE A 66 6.74 -7.21 1.14
N ILE A 67 6.38 -7.10 -0.15
CA ILE A 67 7.37 -7.07 -1.24
C ILE A 67 8.29 -5.84 -1.10
N PHE A 68 7.73 -4.67 -0.77
CA PHE A 68 8.53 -3.48 -0.49
C PHE A 68 9.42 -3.64 0.74
N THR A 69 8.94 -4.27 1.82
CA THR A 69 9.74 -4.56 3.02
C THR A 69 10.93 -5.47 2.71
N VAL A 70 10.72 -6.56 1.96
CA VAL A 70 11.80 -7.47 1.54
C VAL A 70 12.83 -6.75 0.68
N SER A 71 12.38 -5.90 -0.23
CA SER A 71 13.26 -5.09 -1.08
C SER A 71 14.09 -4.08 -0.28
N ALA A 72 13.50 -3.45 0.74
CA ALA A 72 14.20 -2.52 1.64
C ALA A 72 15.28 -3.22 2.47
N MET A 73 15.01 -4.42 2.99
CA MET A 73 15.97 -5.19 3.80
C MET A 73 17.27 -5.51 3.05
N ARG A 74 17.20 -5.74 1.74
CA ARG A 74 18.39 -5.98 0.91
C ARG A 74 19.34 -4.76 0.88
N SER A 75 18.78 -3.55 0.86
CA SER A 75 19.55 -2.31 0.86
C SER A 75 20.26 -2.08 2.20
N SER A 76 19.55 -2.30 3.32
CA SER A 76 20.12 -2.13 4.68
C SER A 76 21.22 -3.15 4.99
N TRP A 77 21.09 -4.39 4.52
CA TRP A 77 22.12 -5.42 4.70
C TRP A 77 23.43 -5.09 3.96
N ILE A 78 23.33 -4.54 2.75
CA ILE A 78 24.50 -4.11 1.96
C ILE A 78 25.19 -2.91 2.60
N LEU A 79 24.43 -1.93 3.09
CA LEU A 79 25.00 -0.76 3.76
C LEU A 79 25.74 -1.16 5.05
N SER A 80 25.14 -2.03 5.88
CA SER A 80 25.78 -2.53 7.10
C SER A 80 27.09 -3.26 6.82
N LYS A 81 27.16 -4.06 5.75
CA LYS A 81 28.37 -4.80 5.37
C LYS A 81 29.47 -3.90 4.77
N SER A 82 29.11 -2.72 4.27
CA SER A 82 30.04 -1.77 3.63
C SER A 82 30.77 -0.85 4.61
N ILE A 83 30.33 -0.76 5.88
CA ILE A 83 30.98 0.07 6.89
C ILE A 83 32.30 -0.62 7.31
N PRO A 84 33.46 0.01 7.06
CA PRO A 84 34.74 -0.54 7.49
C PRO A 84 34.80 -0.60 9.02
N SER A 85 35.23 -1.73 9.59
CA SER A 85 35.43 -1.91 11.03
C SER A 85 36.43 -0.93 11.66
N SER A 86 37.13 -0.12 10.85
CA SER A 86 38.11 0.89 11.28
C SER A 86 37.51 2.23 11.69
N THR A 87 36.20 2.44 11.53
CA THR A 87 35.52 3.71 11.88
C THR A 87 34.70 3.58 13.19
N LEU A 88 34.88 2.48 13.94
CA LEU A 88 34.19 2.20 15.21
C LEU A 88 35.06 2.42 16.46
N LEU A 89 36.21 3.10 16.33
CA LEU A 89 37.06 3.61 17.41
C LEU A 89 37.27 5.12 17.20
#